data_AF-A0A428W8N7-F1
#
_entry.id   AF-A0A428W8N7-F1
#
_cell.length_a   1.000
_cell.length_b   1.000
_cell.length_c   1.000
_cell.angle_alpha   90.00
_cell.angle_beta   90.00
_cell.angle_gamma   90.00
#
_symmetry.space_group_name_H-M   'P 1'
#
loop_
_entity.id
_entity.type
_entity.pdbx_description
1 polymer ?
#
loop_
_entity_poly.entity_id
_entity_poly.type
_entity_poly.pdbx_seq_one_letter_code
_entity_poly.pdbx_strand_id
1 'polypeptide(L)'
;MFDGSHNDSNGYKKTVVGYGDVSLGDKVCTSGANSGVHCGIRVTQMVHWFDDEYPHVSNSTFSTIVGDQDDHKTAACKGDSGGPVLVTAGDMKVKAVGMIQGGPADDARYRTSSPTWGGNSVCTWRFYFTAMRTIVNTLPNASLVTG
;
A
#
# COMPACT_ATOMS: atom_id res chain seq x y z
N MET A 1 -3.78 4.24 -13.18
CA MET A 1 -3.96 3.80 -11.77
C MET A 1 -5.39 4.08 -11.38
N PHE A 2 -6.08 3.12 -10.74
CA PHE A 2 -7.48 3.26 -10.35
C PHE A 2 -7.62 4.03 -9.04
N ASP A 3 -8.41 5.08 -9.04
CA ASP A 3 -8.70 5.93 -7.89
C ASP A 3 -10.21 5.96 -7.62
N GLY A 4 -10.63 5.22 -6.61
CA GLY A 4 -12.05 5.08 -6.29
C GLY A 4 -12.32 3.94 -5.33
N SER A 5 -13.60 3.74 -5.04
CA SER A 5 -14.07 2.57 -4.29
C SER A 5 -13.88 1.29 -5.09
N HIS A 6 -13.64 0.16 -4.42
CA HIS A 6 -13.41 -1.14 -5.07
C HIS A 6 -14.54 -1.57 -6.04
N ASN A 7 -15.75 -1.05 -5.86
CA ASN A 7 -16.95 -1.37 -6.62
C ASN A 7 -17.34 -0.30 -7.66
N ASP A 8 -16.52 0.73 -7.87
CA ASP A 8 -16.82 1.79 -8.83
C ASP A 8 -16.15 1.52 -10.18
N SER A 9 -16.90 1.02 -11.16
CA SER A 9 -16.40 0.82 -12.52
C SER A 9 -16.10 2.12 -13.27
N ASN A 10 -16.59 3.26 -12.78
CA ASN A 10 -16.30 4.60 -13.29
C ASN A 10 -15.22 5.32 -12.48
N GLY A 11 -14.55 4.61 -11.56
CA GLY A 11 -13.53 5.19 -10.70
C GLY A 11 -12.45 5.93 -11.50
N TYR A 12 -11.97 7.01 -10.92
CA TYR A 12 -11.11 7.97 -11.58
C TYR A 12 -9.77 7.33 -11.94
N LYS A 13 -9.24 7.61 -13.13
CA LYS A 13 -7.94 7.08 -13.53
C LYS A 13 -6.88 8.16 -13.31
N LYS A 14 -5.93 7.90 -12.43
CA LYS A 14 -4.72 8.72 -12.29
C LYS A 14 -3.59 8.18 -13.17
N THR A 15 -2.89 9.10 -13.79
CA THR A 15 -1.70 8.85 -14.60
C THR A 15 -0.49 8.66 -13.71
N VAL A 16 0.25 7.56 -13.92
CA VAL A 16 1.52 7.32 -13.22
C VAL A 16 2.61 8.02 -14.02
N VAL A 17 3.24 9.04 -13.44
CA VAL A 17 4.25 9.87 -14.11
C VAL A 17 5.69 9.48 -13.76
N GLY A 18 5.86 8.48 -12.90
CA GLY A 18 7.16 8.00 -12.45
C GLY A 18 7.06 7.28 -11.11
N TYR A 19 8.22 6.94 -10.54
CA TYR A 19 8.33 6.51 -9.15
C TYR A 19 9.11 7.52 -8.32
N GLY A 20 8.95 7.43 -7.01
CA GLY A 20 9.69 8.23 -6.04
C GLY A 20 10.00 7.44 -4.79
N ASP A 21 10.80 8.04 -3.93
CA ASP A 21 11.02 7.57 -2.57
C ASP A 21 10.15 8.36 -1.60
N VAL A 22 10.03 7.83 -0.39
CA VAL A 22 9.37 8.48 0.74
C VAL A 22 10.31 8.51 1.94
N SER A 23 10.07 9.45 2.83
CA SER A 23 10.76 9.62 4.11
C SER A 23 9.75 9.58 5.27
N LEU A 24 10.28 9.54 6.50
CA LEU A 24 9.45 9.66 7.69
C LEU A 24 8.61 10.93 7.66
N GLY A 25 7.31 10.80 7.93
CA GLY A 25 6.35 11.91 7.92
C GLY A 25 5.65 12.13 6.58
N ASP A 26 6.15 11.58 5.48
CA ASP A 26 5.49 11.72 4.17
C ASP A 26 4.10 11.08 4.16
N LYS A 27 3.22 11.66 3.35
CA LYS A 27 1.86 11.19 3.15
C LYS A 27 1.73 10.37 1.89
N VAL A 28 1.13 9.19 2.02
CA VAL A 28 0.88 8.26 0.93
C VAL A 28 -0.59 7.87 0.84
N CYS A 29 -0.96 7.32 -0.31
CA CYS A 29 -2.19 6.61 -0.53
C CYS A 29 -1.91 5.15 -0.91
N THR A 30 -2.81 4.26 -0.54
CA THR A 30 -2.88 2.87 -1.01
C THR A 30 -3.99 2.74 -2.04
N SER A 31 -3.87 1.79 -2.96
CA SER A 31 -4.94 1.39 -3.85
C SER A 31 -5.02 -0.13 -3.88
N GLY A 32 -6.07 -0.69 -3.29
CA GLY A 32 -6.28 -2.12 -3.19
C GLY A 32 -7.49 -2.60 -4.00
N ALA A 33 -7.41 -3.82 -4.52
CA ALA A 33 -8.53 -4.41 -5.27
C ALA A 33 -9.74 -4.71 -4.36
N ASN A 34 -9.52 -4.95 -3.08
CA ASN A 34 -10.59 -5.34 -2.16
C ASN A 34 -11.24 -4.13 -1.47
N SER A 35 -10.45 -3.11 -1.11
CA SER A 35 -10.96 -1.96 -0.35
C SER A 35 -10.92 -0.61 -1.07
N GLY A 36 -10.33 -0.55 -2.28
CA GLY A 36 -10.22 0.68 -3.05
C GLY A 36 -9.06 1.57 -2.57
N VAL A 37 -9.19 2.88 -2.75
CA VAL A 37 -8.17 3.85 -2.39
C VAL A 37 -8.34 4.39 -0.97
N HIS A 38 -7.25 4.39 -0.20
CA HIS A 38 -7.16 5.05 1.10
C HIS A 38 -5.99 6.02 1.11
N CYS A 39 -6.21 7.25 1.59
CA CYS A 39 -5.23 8.34 1.55
C CYS A 39 -4.99 8.95 2.94
N GLY A 40 -3.97 9.82 3.03
CA GLY A 40 -3.64 10.50 4.27
C GLY A 40 -2.80 9.65 5.23
N ILE A 41 -2.24 8.55 4.74
CA ILE A 41 -1.46 7.60 5.54
C ILE A 41 -0.05 8.16 5.70
N ARG A 42 0.46 8.24 6.93
CA ARG A 42 1.78 8.79 7.24
C ARG A 42 2.82 7.69 7.34
N VAL A 43 3.96 7.86 6.70
CA VAL A 43 5.10 6.98 6.88
C VAL A 43 5.67 7.17 8.28
N THR A 44 5.66 6.11 9.10
CA THR A 44 6.09 6.16 10.51
C THR A 44 7.35 5.37 10.79
N GLN A 45 7.69 4.39 9.94
CA GLN A 45 8.93 3.62 10.06
C GLN A 45 9.49 3.31 8.67
N MET A 46 10.78 3.55 8.45
CA MET A 46 11.47 3.21 7.20
C MET A 46 12.00 1.77 7.16
N VAL A 47 12.11 1.14 8.33
CA VAL A 47 12.59 -0.23 8.50
C VAL A 47 11.70 -0.92 9.51
N HIS A 48 10.97 -1.93 9.04
CA HIS A 48 10.22 -2.86 9.86
C HIS A 48 10.46 -4.26 9.32
N TRP A 49 10.91 -5.16 10.19
CA TRP A 49 11.11 -6.55 9.84
C TRP A 49 9.81 -7.30 10.05
N PHE A 50 9.31 -7.92 8.98
CA PHE A 50 8.15 -8.79 9.05
C PHE A 50 8.47 -10.13 8.40
N ASP A 51 7.91 -11.18 8.97
CA ASP A 51 7.99 -12.54 8.42
C ASP A 51 6.90 -12.66 7.34
N ASP A 52 7.32 -12.93 6.10
CA ASP A 52 6.42 -13.16 4.97
C ASP A 52 6.14 -14.65 4.74
N GLU A 53 6.63 -15.49 5.65
CA GLU A 53 6.53 -16.94 5.64
C GLU A 53 7.21 -17.60 4.41
N TYR A 54 8.13 -16.90 3.70
CA TYR A 54 8.75 -17.39 2.47
C TYR A 54 10.29 -17.59 2.54
N PRO A 55 10.83 -18.80 2.25
CA PRO A 55 10.15 -20.10 2.32
C PRO A 55 9.63 -20.31 3.75
N HIS A 56 8.79 -21.32 4.02
CA HIS A 56 8.31 -21.69 5.37
C HIS A 56 9.43 -22.18 6.33
N VAL A 57 10.57 -21.52 6.33
CA VAL A 57 11.62 -21.55 7.34
C VAL A 57 11.30 -20.41 8.30
N SER A 58 11.07 -20.77 9.57
CA SER A 58 11.00 -19.80 10.65
C SER A 58 12.19 -18.82 10.54
N ASN A 59 11.91 -17.51 10.55
CA ASN A 59 12.89 -16.42 10.47
C ASN A 59 13.23 -15.87 9.05
N SER A 60 12.39 -16.13 8.05
CA SER A 60 12.42 -15.41 6.76
C SER A 60 11.84 -14.00 6.91
N THR A 61 12.58 -13.13 7.59
CA THR A 61 12.17 -11.73 7.72
C THR A 61 12.69 -10.90 6.57
N PHE A 62 11.86 -9.97 6.08
CA PHE A 62 12.34 -8.93 5.18
C PHE A 62 11.95 -7.55 5.68
N SER A 63 12.73 -6.55 5.25
CA SER A 63 12.53 -5.17 5.66
C SER A 63 11.50 -4.47 4.79
N THR A 64 10.53 -3.83 5.43
CA THR A 64 9.47 -3.05 4.82
C THR A 64 9.37 -1.66 5.43
N ILE A 65 8.51 -0.82 4.85
CA ILE A 65 8.16 0.51 5.36
C ILE A 65 6.77 0.42 6.00
N VAL A 66 6.57 1.13 7.11
CA VAL A 66 5.28 1.19 7.82
C VAL A 66 4.60 2.52 7.57
N GLY A 67 3.32 2.45 7.24
CA GLY A 67 2.42 3.59 7.20
C GLY A 67 1.27 3.45 8.18
N ASP A 68 0.97 4.52 8.89
CA ASP A 68 -0.14 4.64 9.83
C ASP A 68 -1.13 5.69 9.34
N GLN A 69 -2.41 5.35 9.30
CA GLN A 69 -3.45 6.31 9.03
C GLN A 69 -3.61 7.25 10.24
N ASP A 70 -3.46 8.55 10.00
CA ASP A 70 -3.49 9.58 11.04
C ASP A 70 -4.79 9.58 11.85
N ASP A 71 -5.93 9.36 11.20
CA ASP A 71 -7.25 9.34 11.86
C ASP A 71 -7.71 7.92 12.24
N HIS A 72 -6.82 6.94 12.18
CA HIS A 72 -7.09 5.51 12.42
C HIS A 72 -8.22 4.92 11.54
N LYS A 73 -8.54 5.55 10.40
CA LYS A 73 -9.31 4.89 9.33
C LYS A 73 -8.50 3.82 8.64
N THR A 74 -9.17 3.07 7.78
CA THR A 74 -8.55 2.02 6.97
C THR A 74 -7.39 2.58 6.14
N ALA A 75 -6.25 1.90 6.22
CA ALA A 75 -5.09 2.09 5.34
C ALA A 75 -5.01 0.97 4.30
N ALA A 76 -5.32 -0.26 4.69
CA ALA A 76 -5.39 -1.41 3.81
C ALA A 76 -6.27 -2.52 4.40
N CYS A 77 -6.71 -3.45 3.58
CA CYS A 77 -7.43 -4.65 3.98
C CYS A 77 -6.76 -5.90 3.42
N LYS A 78 -7.04 -7.06 4.03
CA LYS A 78 -6.68 -8.35 3.46
C LYS A 78 -7.23 -8.45 2.04
N GLY A 79 -6.38 -8.84 1.09
CA GLY A 79 -6.67 -8.83 -0.35
C GLY A 79 -6.20 -7.58 -1.10
N ASP A 80 -5.75 -6.53 -0.39
CA ASP A 80 -5.11 -5.37 -1.04
C ASP A 80 -3.60 -5.58 -1.28
N SER A 81 -3.01 -6.65 -0.73
CA SER A 81 -1.63 -7.05 -0.98
C SER A 81 -1.32 -7.08 -2.48
N GLY A 82 -0.16 -6.56 -2.87
CA GLY A 82 0.24 -6.33 -4.27
C GLY A 82 -0.28 -5.01 -4.87
N GLY A 83 -1.23 -4.34 -4.22
CA GLY A 83 -1.72 -3.02 -4.63
C GLY A 83 -0.65 -1.93 -4.52
N PRO A 84 -0.69 -0.88 -5.35
CA PRO A 84 0.31 0.17 -5.32
C PRO A 84 0.15 1.12 -4.12
N VAL A 85 1.28 1.68 -3.69
CA VAL A 85 1.39 2.81 -2.76
C VAL A 85 1.89 4.01 -3.53
N LEU A 86 1.28 5.17 -3.34
CA LEU A 86 1.38 6.30 -4.24
C LEU A 86 1.43 7.63 -3.50
N VAL A 87 2.03 8.64 -4.14
CA VAL A 87 1.94 10.05 -3.73
C VAL A 87 1.38 10.90 -4.86
N THR A 88 0.65 11.96 -4.52
CA THR A 88 0.11 12.91 -5.51
C THR A 88 1.24 13.69 -6.18
N ALA A 89 1.17 13.86 -7.49
CA ALA A 89 2.15 14.59 -8.30
C ALA A 89 1.47 15.70 -9.14
N GLY A 90 0.41 16.29 -8.60
CA GLY A 90 -0.47 17.24 -9.27
C GLY A 90 -1.79 16.60 -9.72
N ASP A 91 -2.57 17.37 -10.47
CA ASP A 91 -3.92 16.97 -10.90
C ASP A 91 -3.87 15.70 -11.74
N MET A 92 -4.65 14.70 -11.31
CA MET A 92 -4.72 13.35 -11.90
C MET A 92 -3.38 12.62 -12.02
N LYS A 93 -2.31 13.09 -11.39
CA LYS A 93 -0.96 12.52 -11.54
C LYS A 93 -0.50 11.94 -10.22
N VAL A 94 0.14 10.79 -10.29
CA VAL A 94 0.75 10.12 -9.14
C VAL A 94 2.14 9.64 -9.44
N LYS A 95 2.97 9.53 -8.40
CA LYS A 95 4.18 8.73 -8.44
C LYS A 95 3.97 7.44 -7.66
N ALA A 96 4.46 6.33 -8.20
CA ALA A 96 4.54 5.08 -7.47
C ALA A 96 5.65 5.16 -6.41
N VAL A 97 5.34 4.83 -5.16
CA VAL A 97 6.32 4.83 -4.07
C VAL A 97 6.47 3.47 -3.41
N GLY A 98 5.57 2.53 -3.70
CA GLY A 98 5.73 1.15 -3.27
C GLY A 98 4.59 0.22 -3.63
N MET A 99 4.61 -0.94 -2.99
CA MET A 99 3.63 -2.01 -3.13
C MET A 99 3.25 -2.57 -1.76
N ILE A 100 1.96 -2.63 -1.47
CA ILE A 100 1.39 -3.15 -0.23
C ILE A 100 1.84 -4.61 -0.07
N GLN A 101 2.45 -4.91 1.07
CA GLN A 101 2.80 -6.27 1.45
C GLN A 101 1.75 -6.85 2.40
N GLY A 102 1.31 -6.06 3.38
CA GLY A 102 0.32 -6.50 4.36
C GLY A 102 0.11 -5.49 5.48
N GLY A 103 -0.23 -5.99 6.65
CA GLY A 103 -0.45 -5.20 7.86
C GLY A 103 -0.77 -6.13 9.05
N PRO A 104 -0.88 -5.59 10.27
CA PRO A 104 -1.13 -6.36 11.48
C PRO A 104 -2.61 -6.80 11.61
N ALA A 105 -3.14 -7.51 10.62
CA ALA A 105 -4.56 -7.90 10.55
C ALA A 105 -5.00 -8.80 11.72
N ASP A 106 -4.09 -9.61 12.25
CA ASP A 106 -4.38 -10.51 13.37
C ASP A 106 -4.44 -9.79 14.73
N ASP A 107 -3.96 -8.54 14.80
CA ASP A 107 -4.00 -7.74 16.01
C ASP A 107 -5.24 -6.82 16.01
N ALA A 108 -6.18 -7.11 16.91
CA ALA A 108 -7.44 -6.40 17.02
C ALA A 108 -7.29 -4.89 17.29
N ARG A 109 -6.16 -4.44 17.85
CA ARG A 109 -5.88 -3.01 18.11
C ARG A 109 -5.76 -2.20 16.82
N TYR A 110 -5.38 -2.86 15.73
CA TYR A 110 -5.16 -2.22 14.44
C TYR A 110 -6.39 -2.27 13.52
N ARG A 111 -7.44 -3.00 13.92
CA ARG A 111 -8.58 -3.29 13.04
C ARG A 111 -9.45 -2.06 12.79
N THR A 112 -9.97 -1.98 11.58
CA THR A 112 -10.90 -0.95 11.10
C THR A 112 -12.04 -1.59 10.31
N SER A 113 -13.08 -0.82 10.01
CA SER A 113 -14.16 -1.23 9.12
C SER A 113 -14.13 -0.39 7.84
N SER A 114 -14.14 -1.08 6.69
CA SER A 114 -14.30 -0.47 5.38
C SER A 114 -15.18 -1.35 4.52
N PRO A 115 -16.00 -0.79 3.61
CA PRO A 115 -16.62 -1.56 2.55
C PRO A 115 -15.54 -2.34 1.79
N THR A 116 -15.76 -3.65 1.62
CA THR A 116 -14.86 -4.54 0.90
C THR A 116 -15.65 -5.44 -0.04
N TRP A 117 -15.00 -5.89 -1.12
CA TRP A 117 -15.66 -6.71 -2.15
C TRP A 117 -16.28 -7.99 -1.57
N GLY A 118 -15.62 -8.62 -0.58
CA GLY A 118 -16.12 -9.82 0.11
C GLY A 118 -16.98 -9.57 1.35
N GLY A 119 -17.25 -8.31 1.74
CA GLY A 119 -18.06 -7.92 2.91
C GLY A 119 -17.48 -8.24 4.29
N ASN A 120 -16.62 -9.26 4.42
CA ASN A 120 -16.03 -9.73 5.68
C ASN A 120 -14.49 -9.78 5.62
N SER A 121 -13.86 -8.71 5.15
CA SER A 121 -12.39 -8.63 5.17
C SER A 121 -11.87 -7.92 6.41
N VAL A 122 -10.67 -8.32 6.84
CA VAL A 122 -9.97 -7.66 7.93
C VAL A 122 -9.21 -6.46 7.36
N CYS A 123 -9.55 -5.27 7.86
CA CYS A 123 -8.94 -4.01 7.49
C CYS A 123 -8.12 -3.44 8.64
N THR A 124 -7.03 -2.74 8.36
CA THR A 124 -6.16 -2.15 9.37
C THR A 124 -5.85 -0.68 9.07
N TRP A 125 -5.65 0.11 10.11
CA TRP A 125 -5.16 1.49 9.98
C TRP A 125 -3.63 1.58 9.83
N ARG A 126 -2.91 0.49 10.12
CA ARG A 126 -1.48 0.31 9.87
C ARG A 126 -1.25 -0.63 8.70
N PHE A 127 -0.30 -0.33 7.83
CA PHE A 127 0.06 -1.21 6.72
C PHE A 127 1.57 -1.18 6.44
N TYR A 128 2.02 -2.19 5.71
CA TYR A 128 3.42 -2.45 5.35
C TYR A 128 3.59 -2.42 3.84
N PHE A 129 4.66 -1.79 3.35
CA PHE A 129 4.93 -1.75 1.93
C PHE A 129 6.42 -1.76 1.57
N THR A 130 6.71 -2.41 0.44
CA THR A 130 8.04 -2.42 -0.16
C THR A 130 8.20 -1.18 -1.04
N ALA A 131 9.32 -0.47 -0.89
CA ALA A 131 9.62 0.71 -1.69
C ALA A 131 9.68 0.39 -3.19
N MET A 132 9.16 1.29 -4.02
CA MET A 132 9.17 1.09 -5.48
C MET A 132 10.59 0.97 -6.01
N ARG A 133 11.54 1.76 -5.46
CA ARG A 133 12.97 1.68 -5.81
C ARG A 133 13.54 0.27 -5.63
N THR A 134 13.18 -0.42 -4.55
CA THR A 134 13.59 -1.81 -4.35
C THR A 134 13.03 -2.70 -5.46
N ILE A 135 11.74 -2.56 -5.77
CA ILE A 135 11.06 -3.38 -6.78
C ILE A 135 11.68 -3.22 -8.17
N VAL A 136 11.84 -2.00 -8.67
CA VAL A 136 12.44 -1.76 -10.00
C VAL A 136 13.91 -2.18 -10.08
N ASN A 137 14.66 -2.11 -8.98
CA ASN A 137 16.08 -2.47 -8.99
C ASN A 137 16.34 -3.97 -8.81
N THR A 138 15.41 -4.73 -8.25
CA THR A 138 15.56 -6.18 -8.02
C THR A 138 15.03 -7.02 -9.18
N LEU A 139 14.06 -6.51 -9.94
CA LEU A 139 13.48 -7.23 -11.08
C LEU A 139 14.28 -6.98 -12.37
N PRO A 140 14.91 -8.01 -12.98
CA PRO A 140 15.68 -7.83 -14.20
C PRO A 140 14.83 -7.24 -15.33
N ASN A 141 15.32 -6.17 -15.95
CA ASN A 141 14.67 -5.47 -17.06
C ASN A 141 13.28 -4.88 -16.74
N ALA A 142 12.90 -4.79 -15.46
CA ALA A 142 11.67 -4.12 -15.09
C ALA A 142 11.80 -2.60 -15.26
N SER A 143 10.78 -1.99 -15.85
CA SER A 143 10.63 -0.54 -15.89
C SER A 143 9.20 -0.17 -15.54
N LEU A 144 9.01 0.96 -14.86
CA LEU A 144 7.68 1.45 -14.54
C LEU A 144 7.02 1.94 -15.82
N VAL A 145 5.85 1.39 -16.13
CA VAL A 145 5.01 1.92 -17.22
C VAL A 145 4.42 3.25 -16.78
N THR A 146 4.65 4.29 -17.59
CA THR A 146 4.15 5.66 -17.39
C THR A 146 3.31 6.10 -18.57
N GLY A 147 2.55 7.19 -18.43
CA GLY A 147 1.69 7.74 -19.49
C GLY A 147 1.30 9.18 -19.23
#